data_AF-F2L2E5-F1
#
_entry.id   AF-F2L2E5-F1
#
_cell.length_a   1.000
_cell.length_b   1.000
_cell.length_c   1.000
_cell.angle_alpha   90.00
_cell.angle_beta   90.00
_cell.angle_gamma   90.00
#
_symmetry.space_group_name_H-M   'P 1'
#
loop_
_entity.id
_entity.type
_entity.pdbx_description
1 polymer ?
#
loop_
_entity_poly.entity_id
_entity_poly.type
_entity_poly.pdbx_seq_one_letter_code
_entity_poly.pdbx_strand_id
1 'polypeptide(L)'
;MEDWIRALRDLVVDNLKRNRFPLPADRSICSRWASGLPEGGRRVLYSSCMYQLAPLIAKAVDVLQKVGASSGGVRAKLAAAGARVFGGFLLKPSDEEARRADGILRNIATMLSKAGVQFGVLRDEPYSGALLYELGFEEDFASYAREVYRYFKERGVEEVITVDPHTHYVLERVYPKYVERFDLKVVSYMDLVKPSKASVVKAVVHDSCLYARYLDRYDVYRRLLDSVGVVHVEDPYVTGKAYSGCCGGPIESVRPDVAGEVAKIRVRQLSKLSDTVITVCPICYVNLSRAASGLKILDLAEVIS
;
A
#
# COMPACT_ATOMS: atom_id res chain seq x y z
N MET A 1 -5.51 25.10 6.53
CA MET A 1 -5.12 23.67 6.63
C MET A 1 -6.23 22.84 7.26
N GLU A 2 -6.81 23.29 8.38
CA GLU A 2 -7.93 22.60 9.06
C GLU A 2 -9.13 22.32 8.13
N ASP A 3 -9.55 23.31 7.34
CA ASP A 3 -10.63 23.14 6.36
C ASP A 3 -10.37 22.04 5.31
N TRP A 4 -9.11 21.89 4.90
CA TRP A 4 -8.72 20.86 3.92
C TRP A 4 -8.77 19.47 4.56
N ILE A 5 -8.24 19.32 5.78
CA ILE A 5 -8.25 18.05 6.50
C ILE A 5 -9.69 17.57 6.74
N ARG A 6 -10.60 18.48 7.13
CA ARG A 6 -12.04 18.16 7.26
C ARG A 6 -12.66 17.76 5.93
N ALA A 7 -12.41 18.49 4.85
CA ALA A 7 -12.92 18.15 3.52
C ALA A 7 -12.38 16.80 3.00
N LEU A 8 -11.11 16.49 3.26
CA LEU A 8 -10.47 15.22 2.94
C LEU A 8 -11.10 14.08 3.74
N ARG A 9 -11.30 14.27 5.05
CA ARG A 9 -11.99 13.32 5.93
C ARG A 9 -13.37 12.99 5.36
N ASP A 10 -14.20 14.00 5.11
CA ASP A 10 -15.56 13.82 4.62
C ASP A 10 -15.55 13.07 3.27
N LEU A 11 -14.64 13.45 2.35
CA LEU A 11 -14.48 12.75 1.07
C LEU A 11 -14.14 11.27 1.27
N VAL A 12 -13.15 10.95 2.10
CA VAL A 12 -12.73 9.56 2.33
C VAL A 12 -13.84 8.76 2.99
N VAL A 13 -14.44 9.28 4.06
CA VAL A 13 -15.51 8.60 4.81
C VAL A 13 -16.75 8.40 3.94
N ASP A 14 -17.17 9.40 3.16
CA ASP A 14 -18.33 9.28 2.26
C ASP A 14 -18.12 8.24 1.17
N ASN A 15 -16.89 8.11 0.64
CA ASN A 15 -16.59 7.07 -0.35
C ASN A 15 -16.55 5.68 0.31
N LEU A 16 -15.90 5.53 1.46
CA LEU A 16 -15.85 4.26 2.19
C LEU A 16 -17.26 3.75 2.55
N LYS A 17 -18.16 4.63 2.97
CA LYS A 17 -19.57 4.26 3.23
C LYS A 17 -20.32 3.82 1.97
N ARG A 18 -20.04 4.44 0.82
CA ARG A 18 -20.74 4.15 -0.44
C ARG A 18 -20.25 2.89 -1.14
N ASN A 19 -18.94 2.69 -1.23
CA ASN A 19 -18.37 1.62 -2.06
C ASN A 19 -17.21 0.86 -1.38
N ARG A 20 -16.90 1.14 -0.11
CA ARG A 20 -15.78 0.55 0.65
C ARG A 20 -14.40 0.83 0.02
N PHE A 21 -14.28 1.94 -0.70
CA PHE A 21 -13.06 2.43 -1.32
C PHE A 21 -12.82 3.91 -0.92
N PRO A 22 -11.58 4.34 -0.64
CA PRO A 22 -11.35 5.66 -0.04
C PRO A 22 -11.39 6.83 -1.03
N LEU A 23 -11.46 6.55 -2.34
CA LEU A 23 -11.49 7.55 -3.41
C LEU A 23 -12.75 7.41 -4.26
N PRO A 24 -13.19 8.50 -4.93
CA PRO A 24 -14.31 8.46 -5.87
C PRO A 24 -13.85 7.87 -7.22
N ALA A 25 -13.42 6.61 -7.25
CA ALA A 25 -13.00 5.89 -8.45
C ALA A 25 -13.74 4.55 -8.58
N ASP A 26 -13.70 3.98 -9.78
CA ASP A 26 -14.26 2.66 -10.03
C ASP A 26 -13.44 1.58 -9.29
N ARG A 27 -14.10 0.89 -8.37
CA ARG A 27 -13.50 -0.16 -7.54
C ARG A 27 -13.21 -1.45 -8.31
N SER A 28 -13.76 -1.63 -9.51
CA SER A 28 -13.49 -2.82 -10.35
C SER A 28 -11.99 -3.07 -10.56
N ILE A 29 -11.19 -1.99 -10.57
CA ILE A 29 -9.71 -2.03 -10.65
C ILE A 29 -9.07 -2.93 -9.57
N CYS A 30 -9.68 -3.03 -8.38
CA CYS A 30 -9.15 -3.77 -7.24
C CYS A 30 -9.21 -5.29 -7.40
N SER A 31 -10.00 -5.79 -8.37
CA SER A 31 -10.33 -7.22 -8.48
C SER A 31 -9.79 -7.90 -9.75
N ARG A 32 -9.29 -7.13 -10.73
CA ARG A 32 -8.85 -7.67 -12.03
C ARG A 32 -7.68 -8.64 -11.92
N TRP A 33 -6.74 -8.38 -11.02
CA TRP A 33 -5.61 -9.26 -10.74
C TRP A 33 -6.04 -10.65 -10.29
N ALA A 34 -7.20 -10.75 -9.62
CA ALA A 34 -7.71 -11.97 -9.01
C ALA A 34 -8.46 -12.88 -10.01
N SER A 35 -8.58 -12.49 -11.28
CA SER A 35 -9.23 -13.31 -12.30
C SER A 35 -8.52 -14.66 -12.47
N GLY A 36 -9.27 -15.75 -12.35
CA GLY A 36 -8.80 -17.13 -12.38
C GLY A 36 -8.43 -17.74 -11.02
N LEU A 37 -8.45 -16.95 -9.93
CA LEU A 37 -8.19 -17.46 -8.58
C LEU A 37 -9.48 -17.89 -7.87
N PRO A 38 -9.42 -18.87 -6.94
CA PRO A 38 -10.58 -19.35 -6.18
C PRO A 38 -11.23 -18.24 -5.35
N GLU A 39 -12.56 -18.13 -5.34
CA GLU A 39 -13.29 -17.15 -4.53
C GLU A 39 -13.55 -17.68 -3.11
N GLY A 40 -13.35 -16.84 -2.10
CA GLY A 40 -13.69 -17.11 -0.69
C GLY A 40 -12.76 -18.11 0.00
N GLY A 41 -13.25 -18.75 1.06
CA GLY A 41 -12.51 -19.70 1.87
C GLY A 41 -12.01 -19.13 3.20
N ARG A 42 -11.55 -20.02 4.09
CA ARG A 42 -11.08 -19.66 5.44
C ARG A 42 -9.79 -18.85 5.44
N ARG A 43 -8.93 -19.08 4.44
CA ARG A 43 -7.68 -18.33 4.21
C ARG A 43 -7.80 -17.55 2.91
N VAL A 44 -7.65 -16.23 2.98
CA VAL A 44 -7.78 -15.35 1.81
C VAL A 44 -6.51 -14.51 1.58
N LEU A 45 -6.13 -14.32 0.32
CA LEU A 45 -5.16 -13.31 -0.09
C LEU A 45 -5.87 -11.97 -0.21
N TYR A 46 -5.53 -11.04 0.69
CA TYR A 46 -6.18 -9.75 0.82
C TYR A 46 -5.22 -8.63 0.44
N SER A 47 -5.57 -7.87 -0.60
CA SER A 47 -4.72 -6.79 -1.10
C SER A 47 -5.10 -5.43 -0.55
N SER A 48 -6.31 -5.30 0.00
CA SER A 48 -6.92 -4.02 0.37
C SER A 48 -6.88 -2.99 -0.77
N CYS A 49 -6.74 -3.44 -2.03
CA CYS A 49 -6.51 -2.61 -3.21
C CYS A 49 -5.30 -1.65 -3.11
N MET A 50 -4.33 -1.90 -2.22
CA MET A 50 -3.26 -0.92 -1.94
C MET A 50 -2.35 -0.65 -3.15
N TYR A 51 -2.05 -1.69 -3.94
CA TYR A 51 -1.22 -1.56 -5.14
C TYR A 51 -1.88 -0.71 -6.24
N GLN A 52 -3.21 -0.79 -6.39
CA GLN A 52 -3.96 0.03 -7.33
C GLN A 52 -4.30 1.42 -6.77
N LEU A 53 -4.46 1.54 -5.45
CA LEU A 53 -4.81 2.79 -4.78
C LEU A 53 -3.64 3.77 -4.72
N ALA A 54 -2.42 3.30 -4.48
CA ALA A 54 -1.23 4.16 -4.38
C ALA A 54 -1.03 5.09 -5.61
N PRO A 55 -1.02 4.59 -6.87
CA PRO A 55 -0.89 5.47 -8.03
C PRO A 55 -2.10 6.40 -8.22
N LEU A 56 -3.30 5.97 -7.80
CA LEU A 56 -4.50 6.81 -7.84
C LEU A 56 -4.41 8.00 -6.87
N ILE A 57 -3.94 7.78 -5.64
CA ILE A 57 -3.72 8.85 -4.67
C ILE A 57 -2.68 9.83 -5.19
N ALA A 58 -1.56 9.33 -5.71
CA ALA A 58 -0.51 10.16 -6.29
C ALA A 58 -1.05 11.08 -7.41
N LYS A 59 -1.84 10.51 -8.33
CA LYS A 59 -2.49 11.27 -9.41
C LYS A 59 -3.49 12.29 -8.88
N ALA A 60 -4.28 11.94 -7.86
CA ALA A 60 -5.21 12.87 -7.23
C ALA A 60 -4.47 14.06 -6.62
N VAL A 61 -3.36 13.81 -5.93
CA VAL A 61 -2.51 14.83 -5.32
C VAL A 61 -1.88 15.74 -6.37
N ASP A 62 -1.35 15.19 -7.47
CA ASP A 62 -0.78 15.99 -8.57
C ASP A 62 -1.82 16.95 -9.18
N VAL A 63 -3.07 16.49 -9.35
CA VAL A 63 -4.17 17.34 -9.81
C VAL A 63 -4.46 18.45 -8.78
N LEU A 64 -4.55 18.11 -7.50
CA LEU A 64 -4.82 19.06 -6.42
C LEU A 64 -3.73 20.14 -6.30
N GLN A 65 -2.46 19.77 -6.48
CA GLN A 65 -1.34 20.72 -6.49
C GLN A 65 -1.43 21.67 -7.69
N LYS A 66 -1.72 21.16 -8.90
CA LYS A 66 -1.83 21.98 -10.12
C LYS A 66 -2.96 23.02 -10.04
N VAL A 67 -4.07 22.69 -9.37
CA VAL A 67 -5.18 23.64 -9.18
C VAL A 67 -5.01 24.57 -7.97
N GLY A 68 -3.90 24.44 -7.23
CA GLY A 68 -3.61 25.26 -6.06
C GLY A 68 -4.61 25.07 -4.91
N ALA A 69 -5.24 23.89 -4.82
CA ALA A 69 -6.23 23.58 -3.78
C ALA A 69 -5.59 23.14 -2.46
N SER A 70 -4.30 22.80 -2.45
CA SER A 70 -3.56 22.35 -1.27
C SER A 70 -3.33 23.44 -0.21
N SER A 71 -3.53 24.72 -0.56
CA SER A 71 -3.37 25.86 0.36
C SER A 71 -4.63 26.24 1.15
N GLY A 72 -5.80 25.63 0.86
CA GLY A 72 -7.07 25.87 1.55
C GLY A 72 -7.97 26.95 0.90
N GLY A 73 -9.07 27.31 1.58
CA GLY A 73 -9.99 28.37 1.14
C GLY A 73 -11.01 27.96 0.06
N VAL A 74 -11.57 28.94 -0.66
CA VAL A 74 -12.65 28.74 -1.66
C VAL A 74 -12.23 27.77 -2.78
N ARG A 75 -10.97 27.83 -3.21
CA ARG A 75 -10.43 26.93 -4.24
C ARG A 75 -10.38 25.47 -3.76
N ALA A 76 -10.10 25.22 -2.49
CA ALA A 76 -10.14 23.87 -1.92
C ALA A 76 -11.57 23.33 -1.86
N LYS A 77 -12.55 24.16 -1.48
CA LYS A 77 -13.98 23.77 -1.46
C LYS A 77 -14.50 23.45 -2.87
N LEU A 78 -14.12 24.26 -3.87
CA LEU A 78 -14.47 24.02 -5.26
C LEU A 78 -13.81 22.76 -5.83
N ALA A 79 -12.53 22.51 -5.50
CA ALA A 79 -11.83 21.30 -5.91
C ALA A 79 -12.46 20.04 -5.28
N ALA A 80 -12.83 20.08 -4.00
CA ALA A 80 -13.50 18.97 -3.33
C ALA A 80 -14.89 18.70 -3.93
N ALA A 81 -15.67 19.75 -4.24
CA ALA A 81 -16.95 19.62 -4.93
C ALA A 81 -16.78 19.03 -6.35
N GLY A 82 -15.79 19.52 -7.10
CA GLY A 82 -15.45 19.01 -8.43
C GLY A 82 -15.00 17.54 -8.40
N ALA A 83 -14.21 17.14 -7.41
CA ALA A 83 -13.79 15.74 -7.22
C ALA A 83 -14.98 14.82 -6.91
N ARG A 84 -16.00 15.30 -6.17
CA ARG A 84 -17.22 14.51 -5.93
C ARG A 84 -18.04 14.26 -7.19
N VAL A 85 -18.05 15.22 -8.13
CA VAL A 85 -18.87 15.15 -9.36
C VAL A 85 -18.12 14.50 -10.52
N PHE A 86 -16.84 14.83 -10.70
CA PHE A 86 -16.02 14.44 -11.86
C PHE A 86 -14.84 13.54 -11.49
N GLY A 87 -14.63 13.21 -10.21
CA GLY A 87 -13.50 12.43 -9.74
C GLY A 87 -13.37 11.06 -10.40
N GLY A 88 -14.47 10.36 -10.63
CA GLY A 88 -14.46 9.04 -11.27
C GLY A 88 -13.98 9.05 -12.72
N PHE A 89 -14.08 10.19 -13.42
CA PHE A 89 -13.59 10.35 -14.78
C PHE A 89 -12.10 10.76 -14.81
N LEU A 90 -11.67 11.59 -13.85
CA LEU A 90 -10.29 12.12 -13.77
C LEU A 90 -9.31 11.16 -13.08
N LEU A 91 -9.79 10.37 -12.11
CA LEU A 91 -9.01 9.42 -11.31
C LEU A 91 -9.07 8.02 -11.90
N LYS A 92 -8.44 7.86 -13.07
CA LYS A 92 -8.08 6.55 -13.62
C LYS A 92 -6.56 6.39 -13.59
N PRO A 93 -6.01 5.26 -13.10
CA PRO A 93 -4.58 5.00 -13.22
C PRO A 93 -4.22 4.88 -14.71
N SER A 94 -2.96 5.11 -15.07
CA SER A 94 -2.51 4.76 -16.41
C SER A 94 -2.60 3.23 -16.62
N ASP A 95 -2.78 2.79 -17.87
CA ASP A 95 -2.84 1.35 -18.17
C ASP A 95 -1.54 0.63 -17.80
N GLU A 96 -0.40 1.34 -17.80
CA GLU A 96 0.88 0.81 -17.34
C GLU A 96 0.90 0.57 -15.82
N GLU A 97 0.58 1.60 -15.02
CA GLU A 97 0.52 1.48 -13.55
C GLU A 97 -0.47 0.39 -13.13
N ALA A 98 -1.64 0.35 -13.78
CA ALA A 98 -2.68 -0.62 -13.46
C ALA A 98 -2.25 -2.06 -13.81
N ARG A 99 -1.60 -2.27 -14.96
CA ARG A 99 -1.04 -3.59 -15.32
C ARG A 99 0.09 -4.00 -14.40
N ARG A 100 0.93 -3.06 -13.97
CA ARG A 100 2.04 -3.33 -13.05
C ARG A 100 1.52 -3.73 -11.66
N ALA A 101 0.56 -2.98 -11.12
CA ALA A 101 -0.11 -3.34 -9.86
C ALA A 101 -0.76 -4.74 -9.93
N ASP A 102 -1.50 -5.02 -11.01
CA ASP A 102 -2.11 -6.33 -11.21
C ASP A 102 -1.06 -7.45 -11.38
N GLY A 103 0.06 -7.15 -12.05
CA GLY A 103 1.19 -8.06 -12.22
C GLY A 103 1.88 -8.42 -10.91
N ILE A 104 2.12 -7.45 -10.03
CA ILE A 104 2.72 -7.67 -8.72
C ILE A 104 1.86 -8.63 -7.88
N LEU A 105 0.56 -8.38 -7.80
CA LEU A 105 -0.37 -9.24 -7.05
C LEU A 105 -0.46 -10.65 -7.65
N ARG A 106 -0.45 -10.76 -8.99
CA ARG A 106 -0.40 -12.06 -9.68
C ARG A 106 0.90 -12.81 -9.42
N ASN A 107 2.04 -12.12 -9.33
CA ASN A 107 3.31 -12.73 -8.97
C ASN A 107 3.25 -13.29 -7.54
N ILE A 108 2.72 -12.52 -6.59
CA ILE A 108 2.52 -12.98 -5.21
C ILE A 108 1.63 -14.23 -5.17
N ALA A 109 0.46 -14.19 -5.82
CA ALA A 109 -0.46 -15.33 -5.88
C ALA A 109 0.19 -16.57 -6.52
N THR A 110 1.01 -16.38 -7.56
CA THR A 110 1.76 -17.44 -8.22
C THR A 110 2.80 -18.05 -7.29
N MET A 111 3.57 -17.23 -6.57
CA MET A 111 4.57 -17.71 -5.62
C MET A 111 3.93 -18.49 -4.46
N LEU A 112 2.81 -18.01 -3.93
CA LEU A 112 2.04 -18.71 -2.90
C LEU A 112 1.55 -20.08 -3.41
N SER A 113 1.01 -20.12 -4.63
CA SER A 113 0.52 -21.36 -5.25
C SER A 113 1.66 -22.37 -5.46
N LYS A 114 2.82 -21.91 -5.97
CA LYS A 114 4.02 -22.75 -6.13
C LYS A 114 4.56 -23.28 -4.79
N ALA A 115 4.41 -22.50 -3.71
CA ALA A 115 4.77 -22.92 -2.37
C ALA A 115 3.76 -23.90 -1.73
N GLY A 116 2.70 -24.26 -2.44
CA GLY A 116 1.65 -25.18 -1.97
C GLY A 116 0.63 -24.54 -1.02
N VAL A 117 0.62 -23.21 -0.92
CA VAL A 117 -0.31 -22.48 -0.05
C VAL A 117 -1.70 -22.48 -0.68
N GLN A 118 -2.67 -23.05 0.02
CA GLN A 118 -4.09 -23.00 -0.36
C GLN A 118 -4.69 -21.68 0.12
N PHE A 119 -5.27 -20.88 -0.77
CA PHE A 119 -5.96 -19.63 -0.43
C PHE A 119 -7.03 -19.33 -1.48
N GLY A 120 -8.02 -18.50 -1.11
CA GLY A 120 -8.87 -17.83 -2.09
C GLY A 120 -8.73 -16.32 -2.06
N VAL A 121 -9.58 -15.64 -2.81
CA VAL A 121 -9.63 -14.18 -2.94
C VAL A 121 -11.04 -13.66 -2.67
N LEU A 122 -11.15 -12.36 -2.45
CA LEU A 122 -12.42 -11.69 -2.21
C LEU A 122 -12.57 -10.57 -3.24
N ARG A 123 -13.37 -10.78 -4.28
CA ARG A 123 -13.51 -9.77 -5.37
C ARG A 123 -14.11 -8.47 -4.89
N ASP A 124 -14.94 -8.54 -3.85
CA ASP A 124 -15.52 -7.41 -3.15
C ASP A 124 -14.80 -7.11 -1.83
N GLU A 125 -13.48 -7.33 -1.75
CA GLU A 125 -12.68 -7.02 -0.55
C GLU A 125 -12.73 -5.51 -0.21
N PRO A 126 -13.11 -5.12 1.02
CA PRO A 126 -13.12 -3.73 1.43
C PRO A 126 -11.68 -3.19 1.52
N TYR A 127 -11.53 -1.88 1.42
CA TYR A 127 -10.31 -1.22 1.88
C TYR A 127 -10.08 -1.48 3.38
N SER A 128 -8.83 -1.54 3.83
CA SER A 128 -8.47 -1.83 5.22
C SER A 128 -8.71 -0.65 6.18
N GLY A 129 -8.89 0.55 5.65
CA GLY A 129 -9.01 1.77 6.44
C GLY A 129 -7.67 2.37 6.86
N ALA A 130 -6.53 1.86 6.37
CA ALA A 130 -5.19 2.33 6.76
C ALA A 130 -5.03 3.86 6.69
N LEU A 131 -5.54 4.47 5.63
CA LEU A 131 -5.52 5.93 5.44
C LEU A 131 -6.28 6.69 6.53
N LEU A 132 -7.39 6.16 7.05
CA LEU A 132 -8.12 6.81 8.15
C LEU A 132 -7.25 6.86 9.40
N TYR A 133 -6.62 5.75 9.75
CA TYR A 133 -5.75 5.67 10.93
C TYR A 133 -4.51 6.55 10.79
N GLU A 134 -3.85 6.51 9.64
CA GLU A 134 -2.61 7.26 9.37
C GLU A 134 -2.83 8.78 9.34
N LEU A 135 -4.03 9.23 8.96
CA LEU A 135 -4.42 10.65 9.00
C LEU A 135 -4.99 11.08 10.36
N GLY A 136 -5.10 10.17 11.33
CA GLY A 136 -5.62 10.46 12.67
C GLY A 136 -7.15 10.57 12.75
N PHE A 137 -7.89 10.04 11.77
CA PHE A 137 -9.36 9.95 11.80
C PHE A 137 -9.81 8.74 12.62
N GLU A 138 -9.39 8.70 13.89
CA GLU A 138 -9.49 7.50 14.74
C GLU A 138 -10.93 7.02 14.99
N GLU A 139 -11.88 7.93 15.17
CA GLU A 139 -13.29 7.56 15.38
C GLU A 139 -13.89 6.90 14.13
N ASP A 140 -13.63 7.46 12.95
CA ASP A 140 -14.07 6.89 11.67
C ASP A 140 -13.39 5.55 11.41
N PHE A 141 -12.09 5.46 11.70
CA PHE A 141 -11.34 4.22 11.62
C PHE A 141 -11.93 3.15 12.53
N ALA A 142 -12.25 3.48 13.79
CA ALA A 142 -12.82 2.55 14.75
C ALA A 142 -14.17 1.98 14.27
N SER A 143 -15.04 2.83 13.71
CA SER A 143 -16.30 2.39 13.11
C SER A 143 -16.05 1.47 11.91
N TYR A 144 -15.21 1.91 10.98
CA TYR A 144 -14.95 1.20 9.73
C TYR A 144 -14.23 -0.14 9.95
N ALA A 145 -13.27 -0.21 10.88
CA ALA A 145 -12.57 -1.44 11.22
C ALA A 145 -13.52 -2.55 11.72
N ARG A 146 -14.56 -2.19 12.49
CA ARG A 146 -15.60 -3.13 12.93
C ARG A 146 -16.44 -3.65 11.76
N GLU A 147 -16.73 -2.79 10.78
CA GLU A 147 -17.45 -3.19 9.57
C GLU A 147 -16.60 -4.12 8.69
N VAL A 148 -15.32 -3.81 8.49
CA VAL A 148 -14.38 -4.65 7.73
C VAL A 148 -14.18 -6.00 8.42
N TYR A 149 -14.02 -6.02 9.74
CA TYR A 149 -13.93 -7.26 10.49
C TYR A 149 -15.22 -8.10 10.36
N ARG A 150 -16.40 -7.49 10.52
CA ARG A 150 -17.68 -8.17 10.31
C ARG A 150 -17.76 -8.79 8.92
N TYR A 151 -17.33 -8.06 7.89
CA TYR A 151 -17.29 -8.55 6.51
C TYR A 151 -16.45 -9.84 6.37
N PHE A 152 -15.29 -9.93 7.03
CA PHE A 152 -14.49 -11.16 7.05
C PHE A 152 -15.22 -12.31 7.75
N LYS A 153 -15.83 -12.05 8.91
CA LYS A 153 -16.54 -13.08 9.69
C LYS A 153 -17.77 -13.62 8.97
N GLU A 154 -18.56 -12.77 8.34
CA GLU A 154 -19.73 -13.15 7.54
C GLU A 154 -19.36 -14.07 6.36
N ARG A 155 -18.11 -14.02 5.90
CA ARG A 155 -17.58 -14.86 4.81
C ARG A 155 -16.81 -16.08 5.30
N GLY A 156 -16.79 -16.33 6.61
CA GLY A 156 -16.07 -17.45 7.20
C GLY A 156 -14.54 -17.36 7.08
N VAL A 157 -14.00 -16.14 6.94
CA VAL A 157 -12.55 -15.93 6.90
C VAL A 157 -11.98 -16.02 8.32
N GLU A 158 -10.94 -16.83 8.46
CA GLU A 158 -10.20 -17.09 9.70
C GLU A 158 -8.75 -16.59 9.61
N GLU A 159 -8.16 -16.60 8.41
CA GLU A 159 -6.79 -16.12 8.17
C GLU A 159 -6.71 -15.23 6.92
N VAL A 160 -5.97 -14.12 7.03
CA VAL A 160 -5.71 -13.19 5.94
C VAL A 160 -4.21 -13.17 5.63
N ILE A 161 -3.86 -13.43 4.37
CA ILE A 161 -2.54 -13.20 3.82
C ILE A 161 -2.50 -11.77 3.27
N THR A 162 -1.70 -10.91 3.87
CA THR A 162 -1.52 -9.51 3.44
C THR A 162 -0.33 -9.38 2.50
N VAL A 163 -0.42 -8.41 1.58
CA VAL A 163 0.61 -8.14 0.57
C VAL A 163 1.43 -6.88 0.83
N ASP A 164 0.98 -6.01 1.74
CA ASP A 164 1.61 -4.71 1.98
C ASP A 164 1.66 -4.35 3.48
N PRO A 165 2.60 -3.48 3.88
CA PRO A 165 2.83 -3.19 5.30
C PRO A 165 1.72 -2.39 5.97
N HIS A 166 1.00 -1.55 5.23
CA HIS A 166 -0.01 -0.66 5.79
C HIS A 166 -1.24 -1.47 6.19
N THR A 167 -1.71 -2.32 5.28
CA THR A 167 -2.78 -3.29 5.56
C THR A 167 -2.38 -4.25 6.67
N HIS A 168 -1.16 -4.82 6.63
CA HIS A 168 -0.68 -5.72 7.66
C HIS A 168 -0.67 -5.05 9.04
N TYR A 169 -0.14 -3.83 9.12
CA TYR A 169 -0.05 -3.12 10.39
C TYR A 169 -1.43 -2.83 10.98
N VAL A 170 -2.37 -2.33 10.18
CA VAL A 170 -3.70 -2.04 10.74
C VAL A 170 -4.42 -3.30 11.16
N LEU A 171 -4.38 -4.38 10.38
CA LEU A 171 -5.05 -5.63 10.76
C LEU A 171 -4.41 -6.29 11.98
N GLU A 172 -3.07 -6.37 12.05
CA GLU A 172 -2.39 -7.09 13.13
C GLU A 172 -2.28 -6.27 14.43
N ARG A 173 -1.97 -4.97 14.34
CA ARG A 173 -1.58 -4.15 15.51
C ARG A 173 -2.67 -3.18 15.96
N VAL A 174 -3.56 -2.79 15.05
CA VAL A 174 -4.50 -1.70 15.30
C VAL A 174 -5.92 -2.21 15.51
N TYR A 175 -6.44 -3.06 14.62
CA TYR A 175 -7.78 -3.64 14.70
C TYR A 175 -8.09 -4.29 16.07
N PRO A 176 -7.17 -5.05 16.71
CA PRO A 176 -7.43 -5.63 18.03
C PRO A 176 -7.77 -4.61 19.13
N LYS A 177 -7.42 -3.33 18.95
CA LYS A 177 -7.75 -2.25 19.90
C LYS A 177 -9.18 -1.73 19.75
N TYR A 178 -9.81 -1.93 18.59
CA TYR A 178 -11.12 -1.36 18.25
C TYR A 178 -12.21 -2.41 18.06
N VAL A 179 -11.81 -3.67 17.84
CA VAL A 179 -12.70 -4.81 17.61
C VAL A 179 -12.64 -5.75 18.81
N GLU A 180 -13.78 -5.93 19.48
CA GLU A 180 -13.90 -6.89 20.58
C GLU A 180 -13.76 -8.33 20.07
N ARG A 181 -13.03 -9.17 20.84
CA ARG A 181 -12.79 -10.59 20.52
C ARG A 181 -12.19 -10.81 19.13
N PHE A 182 -11.33 -9.90 18.68
CA PHE A 182 -10.62 -10.02 17.41
C PHE A 182 -9.84 -11.34 17.35
N ASP A 183 -10.21 -12.20 16.40
CA ASP A 183 -9.71 -13.57 16.24
C ASP A 183 -9.17 -13.85 14.82
N LEU A 184 -9.06 -12.82 13.99
CA LEU A 184 -8.57 -12.94 12.61
C LEU A 184 -7.05 -13.10 12.63
N LYS A 185 -6.55 -14.22 12.09
CA LYS A 185 -5.11 -14.43 11.96
C LYS A 185 -4.57 -13.64 10.78
N VAL A 186 -3.53 -12.84 11.00
CA VAL A 186 -2.90 -12.00 9.97
C VAL A 186 -1.50 -12.56 9.67
N VAL A 187 -1.21 -12.87 8.41
CA VAL A 187 0.09 -13.38 7.98
C VAL A 187 0.59 -12.59 6.77
N SER A 188 1.90 -12.39 6.65
CA SER A 188 2.47 -11.76 5.45
C SER A 188 2.70 -12.82 4.38
N TYR A 189 2.48 -12.48 3.11
CA TYR A 189 2.85 -13.38 2.01
C TYR A 189 4.34 -13.76 2.05
N MET A 190 5.20 -12.86 2.55
CA MET A 190 6.64 -13.07 2.66
C MET A 190 7.03 -14.25 3.55
N ASP A 191 6.15 -14.66 4.48
CA ASP A 191 6.38 -15.81 5.35
C ASP A 191 6.07 -17.15 4.68
N LEU A 192 5.31 -17.10 3.59
CA LEU A 192 4.70 -18.28 2.98
C LEU A 192 5.33 -18.61 1.63
N VAL A 193 5.90 -17.62 0.94
CA VAL A 193 6.56 -17.81 -0.35
C VAL A 193 7.93 -18.47 -0.20
N LYS A 194 8.31 -19.24 -1.23
CA LYS A 194 9.61 -19.88 -1.36
C LYS A 194 10.18 -19.54 -2.75
N PRO A 195 10.77 -18.35 -2.91
CA PRO A 195 11.29 -17.94 -4.20
C PRO A 195 12.48 -18.82 -4.61
N SER A 196 12.69 -18.94 -5.91
CA SER A 196 13.70 -19.82 -6.52
C SER A 196 14.70 -19.06 -7.40
N LYS A 197 14.33 -17.86 -7.84
CA LYS A 197 15.15 -17.02 -8.71
C LYS A 197 14.90 -15.54 -8.44
N ALA A 198 15.87 -14.73 -8.85
CA ALA A 198 15.78 -13.28 -8.84
C ALA A 198 15.96 -12.69 -10.24
N SER A 199 15.32 -11.55 -10.52
CA SER A 199 15.49 -10.78 -11.76
C SER A 199 16.63 -9.74 -11.70
N VAL A 200 17.28 -9.59 -10.55
CA VAL A 200 18.42 -8.70 -10.33
C VAL A 200 19.52 -9.44 -9.59
N VAL A 201 20.77 -9.00 -9.76
CA VAL A 201 21.93 -9.57 -9.06
C VAL A 201 22.32 -8.75 -7.84
N LYS A 202 22.20 -7.42 -7.92
CA LYS A 202 22.59 -6.49 -6.87
C LYS A 202 21.58 -5.36 -6.76
N ALA A 203 21.20 -5.01 -5.53
CA ALA A 203 20.28 -3.91 -5.26
C ALA A 203 20.49 -3.34 -3.86
N VAL A 204 19.87 -2.19 -3.56
CA VAL A 204 19.69 -1.71 -2.18
C VAL A 204 18.22 -1.87 -1.79
N VAL A 205 17.93 -2.22 -0.54
CA VAL A 205 16.55 -2.29 -0.06
C VAL A 205 16.15 -0.94 0.54
N HIS A 206 14.98 -0.45 0.14
CA HIS A 206 14.28 0.57 0.91
C HIS A 206 13.37 -0.12 1.93
N ASP A 207 13.81 -0.15 3.17
CA ASP A 207 13.07 -0.69 4.30
C ASP A 207 11.79 0.11 4.56
N SER A 208 10.62 -0.53 4.39
CA SER A 208 9.35 0.09 4.78
C SER A 208 9.34 0.37 6.28
N CYS A 209 8.92 1.59 6.65
CA CYS A 209 8.85 1.99 8.05
C CYS A 209 8.00 1.03 8.91
N LEU A 210 6.85 0.57 8.40
CA LEU A 210 5.95 -0.33 9.13
C LEU A 210 6.52 -1.74 9.22
N TYR A 211 7.00 -2.32 8.11
CA TYR A 211 7.60 -3.65 8.14
C TYR A 211 8.87 -3.72 9.01
N ALA A 212 9.77 -2.75 8.88
CA ALA A 212 11.04 -2.76 9.59
C ALA A 212 10.92 -2.44 11.08
N ARG A 213 10.14 -1.41 11.45
CA ARG A 213 10.12 -0.89 12.84
C ARG A 213 8.99 -1.43 13.70
N TYR A 214 7.86 -1.81 13.10
CA TYR A 214 6.63 -2.10 13.85
C TYR A 214 6.14 -3.55 13.69
N LEU A 215 6.57 -4.25 12.64
CA LEU A 215 6.14 -5.61 12.33
C LEU A 215 7.27 -6.65 12.35
N ASP A 216 8.48 -6.24 12.73
CA ASP A 216 9.65 -7.11 12.86
C ASP A 216 9.99 -7.92 11.60
N ARG A 217 9.74 -7.34 10.41
CA ARG A 217 9.95 -8.00 9.11
C ARG A 217 11.27 -7.64 8.46
N TYR A 218 12.11 -6.82 9.10
CA TYR A 218 13.37 -6.33 8.56
C TYR A 218 14.26 -7.45 7.98
N ASP A 219 14.40 -8.55 8.70
CA ASP A 219 15.22 -9.69 8.29
C ASP A 219 14.50 -10.63 7.32
N VAL A 220 13.16 -10.55 7.22
CA VAL A 220 12.36 -11.46 6.39
C VAL A 220 12.66 -11.25 4.92
N TYR A 221 12.57 -10.01 4.43
CA TYR A 221 12.85 -9.73 3.02
C TYR A 221 14.34 -9.84 2.67
N ARG A 222 15.26 -9.69 3.64
CA ARG A 222 16.69 -10.01 3.44
C ARG A 222 16.90 -11.50 3.22
N ARG A 223 16.35 -12.36 4.09
CA ARG A 223 16.40 -13.82 3.90
C ARG A 223 15.80 -14.27 2.58
N LEU A 224 14.71 -13.64 2.13
CA LEU A 224 14.14 -13.94 0.82
C LEU A 224 15.12 -13.60 -0.31
N LEU A 225 15.79 -12.43 -0.25
CA LEU A 225 16.79 -12.02 -1.22
C LEU A 225 18.04 -12.92 -1.19
N ASP A 226 18.53 -13.28 0.00
CA ASP A 226 19.64 -14.22 0.19
C ASP A 226 19.35 -15.59 -0.42
N SER A 227 18.13 -16.09 -0.24
CA SER A 227 17.71 -17.42 -0.74
C SER A 227 17.75 -17.54 -2.28
N VAL A 228 17.76 -16.41 -2.98
CA VAL A 228 17.86 -16.32 -4.45
C VAL A 228 19.14 -15.63 -4.92
N GLY A 229 20.12 -15.47 -4.03
CA GLY A 229 21.47 -14.98 -4.35
C GLY A 229 21.55 -13.50 -4.72
N VAL A 230 20.59 -12.67 -4.29
CA VAL A 230 20.67 -11.21 -4.51
C VAL A 230 21.64 -10.58 -3.52
N VAL A 231 22.63 -9.86 -4.02
CA VAL A 231 23.52 -9.02 -3.21
C VAL A 231 22.77 -7.75 -2.81
N HIS A 232 22.26 -7.71 -1.58
CA HIS A 232 21.64 -6.50 -1.03
C HIS A 232 22.68 -5.61 -0.33
N VAL A 233 22.92 -4.41 -0.89
CA VAL A 233 23.89 -3.45 -0.36
C VAL A 233 23.34 -2.81 0.91
N GLU A 234 24.12 -2.86 1.99
CA GLU A 234 23.73 -2.33 3.30
C GLU A 234 24.61 -1.14 3.69
N ASP A 235 23.99 -0.17 4.38
CA ASP A 235 24.67 0.89 5.12
C ASP A 235 23.90 1.10 6.44
N PRO A 236 24.56 1.04 7.62
CA PRO A 236 23.88 1.09 8.91
C PRO A 236 23.00 2.33 9.13
N TYR A 237 23.30 3.46 8.49
CA TYR A 237 22.57 4.71 8.64
C TYR A 237 21.53 4.94 7.55
N VAL A 238 21.57 4.16 6.47
CA VAL A 238 20.66 4.27 5.33
C VAL A 238 19.65 3.13 5.30
N THR A 239 20.09 1.90 5.53
CA THR A 239 19.29 0.66 5.46
C THR A 239 19.23 -0.08 6.80
N GLY A 240 19.77 0.49 7.87
CA GLY A 240 19.66 -0.11 9.21
C GLY A 240 18.22 -0.11 9.74
N LYS A 241 17.85 -1.15 10.50
CA LYS A 241 16.49 -1.33 11.07
C LYS A 241 15.98 -0.09 11.84
N ALA A 242 16.83 0.51 12.68
CA ALA A 242 16.50 1.71 13.45
C ALA A 242 16.41 2.98 12.59
N TYR A 243 17.04 2.96 11.41
CA TYR A 243 17.16 4.09 10.48
C TYR A 243 16.30 3.91 9.22
N SER A 244 15.34 2.98 9.22
CA SER A 244 14.41 2.77 8.11
C SER A 244 13.53 4.03 7.93
N GLY A 245 14.01 4.94 7.10
CA GLY A 245 13.39 6.23 6.86
C GLY A 245 12.07 6.10 6.11
N CYS A 246 11.10 6.95 6.45
CA CYS A 246 9.84 7.01 5.71
C CYS A 246 10.09 7.44 4.25
N CYS A 247 9.27 6.92 3.33
CA CYS A 247 9.28 7.37 1.94
C CYS A 247 8.58 8.74 1.75
N GLY A 248 7.76 9.16 2.71
CA GLY A 248 6.94 10.38 2.66
C GLY A 248 5.53 10.17 2.08
N GLY A 249 5.22 9.03 1.48
CA GLY A 249 3.96 8.82 0.75
C GLY A 249 2.69 9.02 1.59
N PRO A 250 2.54 8.45 2.80
CA PRO A 250 1.29 8.56 3.55
C PRO A 250 0.80 9.99 3.85
N ILE A 251 1.72 10.96 3.99
CA ILE A 251 1.35 12.36 4.27
C ILE A 251 1.01 13.16 3.00
N GLU A 252 1.14 12.58 1.80
CA GLU A 252 1.01 13.32 0.54
C GLU A 252 -0.37 13.95 0.33
N SER A 253 -1.42 13.36 0.90
CA SER A 253 -2.78 13.91 0.84
C SER A 253 -2.95 15.19 1.67
N VAL A 254 -2.03 15.50 2.60
CA VAL A 254 -2.08 16.67 3.48
C VAL A 254 -0.92 17.63 3.21
N ARG A 255 0.30 17.11 3.05
CA ARG A 255 1.55 17.86 2.82
C ARG A 255 2.33 17.25 1.66
N PRO A 256 1.86 17.41 0.42
CA PRO A 256 2.53 16.83 -0.75
C PRO A 256 3.91 17.46 -1.01
N ASP A 257 4.12 18.70 -0.58
CA ASP A 257 5.42 19.37 -0.58
C ASP A 257 6.44 18.63 0.30
N VAL A 258 6.05 18.32 1.54
CA VAL A 258 6.89 17.57 2.49
C VAL A 258 7.12 16.14 2.01
N ALA A 259 6.07 15.48 1.54
CA ALA A 259 6.16 14.12 1.01
C ALA A 259 7.19 14.02 -0.13
N GLY A 260 7.19 14.99 -1.05
CA GLY A 260 8.15 15.08 -2.14
C GLY A 260 9.58 15.32 -1.68
N GLU A 261 9.81 16.23 -0.72
CA GLU A 261 11.16 16.49 -0.20
C GLU A 261 11.73 15.29 0.57
N VAL A 262 10.91 14.61 1.37
CA VAL A 262 11.28 13.35 2.05
C VAL A 262 11.68 12.29 1.03
N ALA A 263 10.88 12.12 -0.04
CA ALA A 263 11.19 11.17 -1.11
C ALA A 263 12.52 11.49 -1.80
N LYS A 264 12.78 12.77 -2.13
CA LYS A 264 14.05 13.20 -2.74
C LYS A 264 15.26 12.92 -1.83
N ILE A 265 15.15 13.20 -0.53
CA ILE A 265 16.19 12.87 0.44
C ILE A 265 16.45 11.37 0.42
N ARG A 266 15.39 10.57 0.45
CA ARG A 266 15.48 9.11 0.51
C ARG A 266 16.08 8.51 -0.76
N VAL A 267 15.68 8.99 -1.93
CA VAL A 267 16.27 8.63 -3.23
C VAL A 267 17.77 8.94 -3.24
N ARG A 268 18.19 10.16 -2.84
CA ARG A 268 19.61 10.55 -2.79
C ARG A 268 20.45 9.70 -1.83
N GLN A 269 19.85 9.16 -0.76
CA GLN A 269 20.55 8.25 0.15
C GLN A 269 20.72 6.87 -0.47
N LEU A 270 19.65 6.31 -1.05
CA LEU A 270 19.66 5.00 -1.68
C LEU A 270 20.54 4.95 -2.93
N SER A 271 20.55 6.01 -3.74
CA SER A 271 21.34 6.09 -4.97
C SER A 271 22.85 6.07 -4.74
N LYS A 272 23.32 6.32 -3.51
CA LYS A 272 24.74 6.18 -3.16
C LYS A 272 25.18 4.72 -3.02
N LEU A 273 24.22 3.81 -2.86
CA LEU A 273 24.48 2.39 -2.58
C LEU A 273 24.27 1.52 -3.82
N SER A 274 23.26 1.82 -4.64
CA SER A 274 22.92 1.05 -5.83
C SER A 274 22.00 1.83 -6.77
N ASP A 275 22.13 1.60 -8.07
CA ASP A 275 21.23 2.14 -9.10
C ASP A 275 19.87 1.42 -9.16
N THR A 276 19.77 0.26 -8.50
CA THR A 276 18.53 -0.51 -8.33
C THR A 276 18.11 -0.53 -6.87
N VAL A 277 16.86 -0.13 -6.61
CA VAL A 277 16.21 -0.12 -5.30
C VAL A 277 15.06 -1.12 -5.29
N ILE A 278 15.02 -1.97 -4.26
CA ILE A 278 13.90 -2.86 -3.98
C ILE A 278 13.05 -2.25 -2.88
N THR A 279 11.75 -2.18 -3.10
CA THR A 279 10.74 -1.74 -2.13
C THR A 279 9.86 -2.92 -1.75
N VAL A 280 9.29 -2.86 -0.55
CA VAL A 280 8.36 -3.89 -0.01
C VAL A 280 6.99 -3.30 0.31
N CYS A 281 6.65 -2.18 -0.34
CA CYS A 281 5.48 -1.39 -0.05
C CYS A 281 5.03 -0.62 -1.29
N PRO A 282 3.74 -0.73 -1.71
CA PRO A 282 3.23 -0.02 -2.88
C PRO A 282 3.35 1.51 -2.74
N ILE A 283 3.12 2.07 -1.55
CA ILE A 283 3.27 3.50 -1.30
C ILE A 283 4.72 3.96 -1.47
N CYS A 284 5.69 3.21 -0.92
CA CYS A 284 7.11 3.49 -1.12
C CYS A 284 7.51 3.40 -2.58
N TYR A 285 7.06 2.35 -3.29
CA TYR A 285 7.29 2.18 -4.71
C TYR A 285 6.84 3.42 -5.50
N VAL A 286 5.58 3.83 -5.37
CA VAL A 286 5.02 4.97 -6.11
C VAL A 286 5.73 6.27 -5.75
N ASN A 287 5.88 6.57 -4.45
CA ASN A 287 6.42 7.86 -4.04
C ASN A 287 7.91 8.01 -4.37
N LEU A 288 8.72 6.96 -4.21
CA LEU A 288 10.13 6.99 -4.58
C LEU A 288 10.31 6.99 -6.10
N SER A 289 9.48 6.28 -6.87
CA SER A 289 9.53 6.29 -8.33
C SER A 289 9.30 7.69 -8.90
N ARG A 290 8.34 8.45 -8.34
CA ARG A 290 8.08 9.85 -8.73
C ARG A 290 9.24 10.79 -8.43
N ALA A 291 10.00 10.52 -7.36
CA ALA A 291 11.15 11.33 -6.96
C ALA A 291 12.48 10.90 -7.60
N ALA A 292 12.54 9.68 -8.15
CA ALA A 292 13.73 9.11 -8.75
C ALA A 292 14.05 9.76 -10.10
N SER A 293 15.33 10.02 -10.33
CA SER A 293 15.86 10.39 -11.65
C SER A 293 16.98 9.42 -11.99
N GLY A 294 16.73 8.49 -12.92
CA GLY A 294 17.70 7.46 -13.34
C GLY A 294 17.81 6.24 -12.41
N LEU A 295 17.09 6.20 -11.28
CA LEU A 295 17.10 5.07 -10.35
C LEU A 295 16.02 4.04 -10.69
N LYS A 296 16.38 2.77 -10.77
CA LYS A 296 15.43 1.67 -11.02
C LYS A 296 14.75 1.26 -9.72
N ILE A 297 13.47 1.61 -9.57
CA ILE A 297 12.66 1.22 -8.40
C ILE A 297 11.81 -0.01 -8.76
N LEU A 298 11.93 -1.07 -7.97
CA LEU A 298 11.21 -2.34 -8.12
C LEU A 298 10.47 -2.70 -6.84
N ASP A 299 9.34 -3.40 -6.97
CA ASP A 299 8.72 -4.10 -5.85
C ASP A 299 9.39 -5.48 -5.66
N LEU A 300 9.52 -5.95 -4.42
CA LEU A 300 10.10 -7.24 -4.09
C LEU A 300 9.48 -8.38 -4.91
N ALA A 301 8.16 -8.38 -5.10
CA ALA A 301 7.46 -9.42 -5.87
C ALA A 301 7.63 -9.30 -7.39
N GLU A 302 8.31 -8.26 -7.89
CA GLU A 302 8.85 -8.22 -9.27
C GLU A 302 10.27 -8.78 -9.34
N VAL A 303 10.96 -8.81 -8.20
CA VAL A 303 12.34 -9.28 -8.11
C VAL A 303 12.40 -10.79 -7.91
N ILE A 304 11.64 -11.32 -6.95
CA ILE A 304 11.70 -12.74 -6.55
C ILE A 304 10.58 -13.54 -7.23
N SER A 305 10.83 -14.81 -7.60
CA SER A 305 9.82 -15.67 -8.29
C SER A 305 10.03 -17.18 -8.22
#